data_AF-A0A7W1PB24-F1
#
_entry.id   AF-A0A7W1PB24-F1
#
_cell.length_a   1.000
_cell.length_b   1.000
_cell.length_c   1.000
_cell.angle_alpha   90.00
_cell.angle_beta   90.00
_cell.angle_gamma   90.00
#
_symmetry.space_group_name_H-M   'P 1'
#
loop_
_entity.id
_entity.type
_entity.pdbx_description
1 polymer ?
#
loop_
_entity_poly.entity_id
_entity_poly.type
_entity_poly.pdbx_seq_one_letter_code
_entity_poly.pdbx_strand_id
1 'polypeptide(L)'
;MLITFIRRRLVVTCSLVLLGVAAGTAFAQQEVSVDPSVFRDLEFRNIGPAITGGRIVEFAVVEATPAIIYAATASGGAFKTTNGGTTWEPVFEKEHTVSIGAIAVSQQNPNLVWIGTGEANSIR
;
A
#
# COMPACT_ATOMS: atom_id res chain seq x y z
N MET A 1 -50.97 -36.30 -28.88
CA MET A 1 -49.74 -37.13 -28.80
C MET A 1 -48.50 -36.41 -29.36
N LEU A 2 -48.59 -35.76 -30.53
CA LEU A 2 -47.47 -35.05 -31.18
C LEU A 2 -46.93 -33.82 -30.39
N ILE A 3 -47.82 -33.03 -29.79
CA ILE A 3 -47.45 -31.82 -29.02
C ILE A 3 -46.64 -32.15 -27.75
N THR A 4 -47.00 -33.23 -27.06
CA THR A 4 -46.27 -33.72 -25.87
C THR A 4 -44.87 -34.21 -26.24
N PHE A 5 -44.72 -34.81 -27.42
CA PHE A 5 -43.44 -35.30 -27.93
C PHE A 5 -42.49 -34.15 -28.32
N ILE A 6 -43.02 -33.08 -28.94
CA ILE A 6 -42.27 -31.86 -29.27
C ILE A 6 -41.83 -31.13 -28.00
N ARG A 7 -42.71 -30.98 -27.00
CA ARG A 7 -42.37 -30.37 -25.70
C ARG A 7 -41.26 -31.13 -24.98
N ARG A 8 -41.31 -32.46 -24.97
CA ARG A 8 -40.31 -33.31 -24.30
C ARG A 8 -38.95 -33.27 -24.99
N ARG A 9 -38.92 -33.19 -26.32
CA ARG A 9 -37.67 -32.97 -27.09
C ARG A 9 -37.09 -31.58 -26.88
N LEU A 10 -37.91 -30.53 -26.85
CA LEU A 10 -37.47 -29.15 -26.64
C LEU A 10 -36.83 -28.96 -25.25
N VAL A 11 -37.44 -29.52 -24.20
CA VAL A 11 -36.91 -29.45 -22.83
C VAL A 11 -35.55 -30.16 -22.73
N VAL A 12 -35.41 -31.36 -23.31
CA VAL A 12 -34.12 -32.10 -23.28
C VAL A 12 -33.03 -31.33 -24.02
N THR A 13 -33.33 -30.75 -25.19
CA THR A 13 -32.36 -29.94 -25.93
C THR A 13 -31.96 -28.68 -25.15
N CYS A 14 -32.92 -27.96 -24.56
CA CYS A 14 -32.62 -26.81 -23.70
C CYS A 14 -31.78 -27.20 -22.48
N SER A 15 -32.07 -28.34 -21.83
CA SER A 15 -31.28 -28.83 -20.70
C SER A 15 -29.86 -29.22 -21.09
N LEU A 16 -29.67 -29.86 -22.25
CA LEU A 16 -28.34 -30.21 -22.77
C LEU A 16 -27.51 -28.99 -23.16
N VAL A 17 -28.14 -27.96 -23.75
CA VAL A 17 -27.48 -26.68 -24.05
C VAL A 17 -27.09 -25.96 -22.78
N LEU A 18 -27.96 -25.91 -21.77
CA LEU A 18 -27.66 -25.30 -20.46
C LEU A 18 -26.51 -26.01 -19.74
N LEU A 19 -26.47 -27.35 -19.77
CA LEU A 19 -25.36 -28.14 -19.21
C LEU A 19 -24.05 -27.92 -19.97
N GLY A 20 -24.09 -27.81 -21.30
CA GLY A 20 -22.90 -27.53 -22.13
C GLY A 20 -22.33 -26.12 -21.89
N VAL A 21 -23.19 -25.12 -21.73
CA VAL A 21 -22.78 -23.74 -21.41
C VAL A 21 -22.17 -23.65 -20.00
N ALA A 22 -22.78 -24.31 -19.00
CA ALA A 22 -22.25 -24.33 -17.64
C ALA A 22 -20.88 -25.02 -17.54
N ALA A 23 -20.67 -26.11 -18.29
CA ALA A 23 -19.37 -26.77 -18.38
C ALA A 23 -18.31 -25.87 -19.05
N GLY A 24 -18.68 -25.13 -20.10
CA GLY A 24 -17.79 -24.18 -20.78
C GLY A 24 -17.32 -23.02 -19.89
N THR A 25 -18.18 -22.53 -19.00
CA THR A 25 -17.82 -21.46 -18.03
C THR A 25 -16.89 -21.95 -16.93
N ALA A 26 -16.94 -23.23 -16.53
CA ALA A 26 -16.08 -23.78 -15.49
C ALA A 26 -14.61 -23.88 -15.94
N PHE A 27 -14.36 -24.21 -17.22
CA PHE A 27 -13.01 -24.23 -17.79
C PHE A 27 -12.41 -22.83 -18.00
N ALA A 28 -13.25 -21.79 -18.11
CA ALA A 28 -12.82 -20.41 -18.28
C ALA A 28 -12.39 -19.74 -16.96
N GLN A 29 -12.68 -20.37 -15.81
CA GLN A 29 -12.42 -19.82 -14.48
C GLN A 29 -11.39 -20.65 -13.71
N GLN A 30 -10.27 -20.97 -14.35
CA GLN A 30 -9.09 -21.43 -13.62
C GLN A 30 -8.35 -20.21 -13.07
N GLU A 31 -8.59 -19.92 -11.80
CA GLU A 31 -7.88 -18.86 -11.09
C GLU A 31 -6.40 -19.26 -10.97
N VAL A 32 -5.50 -18.49 -11.59
CA VAL A 32 -4.06 -18.69 -11.43
C VAL A 32 -3.70 -18.20 -10.03
N SER A 33 -3.71 -19.10 -9.06
CA SER A 33 -3.21 -18.82 -7.71
C SER A 33 -1.69 -18.85 -7.74
N VAL A 34 -1.06 -17.69 -7.51
CA VAL A 34 0.38 -17.62 -7.28
C VAL A 34 0.63 -17.93 -5.79
N ASP A 35 1.53 -18.86 -5.50
CA ASP A 35 1.95 -19.15 -4.13
C ASP A 35 2.60 -17.89 -3.51
N PRO A 36 2.05 -17.32 -2.42
CA PRO A 36 2.64 -16.14 -1.78
C PRO A 36 4.09 -16.34 -1.32
N SER A 37 4.54 -17.59 -1.14
CA SER A 37 5.91 -17.91 -0.75
C SER A 37 6.95 -17.37 -1.74
N VAL A 38 6.59 -17.25 -3.03
CA VAL A 38 7.51 -16.74 -4.07
C VAL A 38 7.86 -15.26 -3.88
N PHE A 39 7.12 -14.54 -3.05
CA PHE A 39 7.36 -13.12 -2.75
C PHE A 39 8.05 -12.91 -1.40
N ARG A 40 8.34 -13.96 -0.62
CA ARG A 40 8.90 -13.83 0.74
C ARG A 40 10.22 -13.10 0.80
N ASP A 41 11.05 -13.26 -0.23
CA ASP A 41 12.40 -12.69 -0.28
C ASP A 41 12.44 -11.38 -1.07
N LEU A 42 11.29 -10.84 -1.49
CA LEU A 42 11.21 -9.54 -2.12
C LEU A 42 11.20 -8.45 -1.06
N GLU A 43 12.18 -7.57 -1.14
CA GLU A 43 12.27 -6.39 -0.28
C GLU A 43 12.01 -5.13 -1.10
N PHE A 44 11.16 -4.26 -0.55
CA PHE A 44 11.01 -2.91 -1.09
C PHE A 44 12.27 -2.11 -0.77
N ARG A 45 12.81 -1.43 -1.79
CA ARG A 45 13.93 -0.50 -1.61
C ARG A 45 13.58 0.86 -2.18
N ASN A 46 14.10 1.90 -1.52
CA ASN A 46 14.03 3.24 -2.06
C ASN A 46 14.88 3.35 -3.34
N ILE A 47 14.35 4.00 -4.38
CA ILE A 47 15.06 4.25 -5.65
C ILE A 47 15.64 5.68 -5.75
N GLY A 48 15.56 6.45 -4.65
CA GLY A 48 15.96 7.84 -4.58
C GLY A 48 14.91 8.82 -5.13
N PRO A 49 15.02 10.12 -4.80
CA PRO A 49 14.19 11.17 -5.40
C PRO A 49 14.77 11.52 -6.77
N ALA A 50 14.63 10.62 -7.76
CA ALA A 50 15.23 10.84 -9.08
C ALA A 50 14.54 11.99 -9.85
N ILE A 51 13.24 12.24 -9.61
CA ILE A 51 12.44 13.24 -10.35
C ILE A 51 11.38 13.94 -9.46
N THR A 52 10.84 13.29 -8.43
CA THR A 52 9.78 13.84 -7.58
C THR A 52 10.29 14.19 -6.19
N GLY A 53 10.19 15.47 -5.83
CA GLY A 53 10.35 15.95 -4.46
C GLY A 53 9.07 15.74 -3.63
N GLY A 54 9.20 15.75 -2.31
CA GLY A 54 8.08 15.77 -1.36
C GLY A 54 8.05 17.07 -0.56
N ARG A 55 6.91 17.41 0.04
CA ARG A 55 6.80 18.58 0.93
C ARG A 55 7.19 18.21 2.35
N ILE A 56 8.25 18.82 2.84
CA ILE A 56 8.63 18.81 4.25
C ILE A 56 7.79 19.86 4.98
N VAL A 57 7.15 19.46 6.07
CA VAL A 57 6.27 20.34 6.86
C VAL A 57 7.04 20.89 8.06
N GLU A 58 7.82 20.03 8.70
CA GLU A 58 8.61 20.35 9.88
C GLU A 58 9.82 19.41 9.96
N PHE A 59 10.84 19.81 10.70
CA PHE A 59 11.94 18.94 11.10
C PHE A 59 12.30 19.19 12.57
N ALA A 60 12.80 18.16 13.23
CA ALA A 60 13.30 18.22 14.60
C ALA A 60 14.75 17.73 14.63
N VAL A 61 15.63 18.49 15.29
CA VAL A 61 17.06 18.21 15.36
C VAL A 61 17.44 17.84 16.79
N VAL A 62 18.35 16.89 16.96
CA VAL A 62 18.98 16.62 18.26
C VAL A 62 20.11 17.63 18.46
N GLU A 63 19.97 18.55 19.41
CA GLU A 63 20.90 19.67 19.59
C GLU A 63 22.33 19.21 19.95
N ALA A 64 22.44 18.19 20.80
CA ALA A 64 23.73 17.61 21.18
C ALA A 64 24.43 16.88 20.02
N THR A 65 23.70 16.51 18.96
CA THR A 65 24.24 15.82 17.78
C THR A 65 23.45 16.23 16.53
N PRO A 66 23.72 17.41 15.94
CA PRO A 66 22.91 17.97 14.86
C PRO A 66 22.89 17.16 13.56
N ALA A 67 23.72 16.12 13.46
CA ALA A 67 23.65 15.13 12.38
C ALA A 67 22.39 14.25 12.45
N ILE A 68 21.74 14.17 13.62
CA ILE A 68 20.48 13.45 13.82
C ILE A 68 19.31 14.41 13.61
N ILE A 69 18.58 14.19 12.52
CA ILE A 69 17.44 15.01 12.13
C ILE A 69 16.26 14.08 11.84
N TYR A 70 15.09 14.46 12.31
CA TYR A 70 13.81 13.85 11.95
C TYR A 70 13.03 14.84 11.08
N ALA A 71 12.44 14.37 9.99
CA ALA A 71 11.67 15.18 9.06
C ALA A 71 10.23 14.66 8.94
N ALA A 72 9.26 15.56 9.11
CA ALA A 72 7.86 15.31 8.85
C ALA A 72 7.50 15.70 7.42
N THR A 73 6.76 14.83 6.73
CA THR A 73 6.32 15.09 5.36
C THR A 73 4.80 15.11 5.26
N ALA A 74 4.28 15.91 4.34
CA ALA A 74 2.84 16.16 4.26
C ALA A 74 2.01 14.91 3.90
N SER A 75 2.58 14.02 3.07
CA SER A 75 1.90 12.81 2.58
C SER A 75 2.84 11.61 2.38
N GLY A 76 4.04 11.64 2.98
CA GLY A 76 5.08 10.62 2.79
C GLY A 76 5.59 9.98 4.08
N GLY A 77 4.96 10.24 5.24
CA GLY A 77 5.40 9.75 6.54
C GLY A 77 6.49 10.61 7.19
N ALA A 78 7.27 9.99 8.08
CA ALA A 78 8.39 10.61 8.75
C ALA A 78 9.70 9.88 8.45
N PHE A 79 10.77 10.66 8.35
CA PHE A 79 12.11 10.16 8.01
C PHE A 79 13.13 10.59 9.06
N LYS A 80 14.18 9.79 9.24
CA LYS A 80 15.32 10.07 10.11
C LYS A 80 16.61 10.03 9.31
N THR A 81 17.53 10.93 9.61
CA THR A 81 18.93 10.83 9.21
C THR A 81 19.80 10.84 10.46
N THR A 82 20.97 10.22 10.40
CA THR A 82 22.02 10.26 11.43
C THR A 82 23.35 10.77 10.87
N ASN A 83 23.38 11.14 9.59
CA ASN A 83 24.57 11.58 8.86
C ASN A 83 24.36 12.95 8.19
N GLY A 84 23.61 13.84 8.86
CA GLY A 84 23.43 15.22 8.44
C GLY A 84 22.61 15.38 7.16
N GLY A 85 21.73 14.43 6.85
CA GLY A 85 20.83 14.49 5.69
C GLY A 85 21.39 13.87 4.42
N THR A 86 22.55 13.19 4.49
CA THR A 86 23.12 12.47 3.34
C THR A 86 22.24 11.28 2.93
N THR A 87 21.77 10.51 3.91
CA THR A 87 20.79 9.43 3.70
C THR A 87 19.67 9.54 4.72
N TRP A 88 18.48 9.05 4.35
CA TRP A 88 17.27 9.09 5.16
C TRP A 88 16.63 7.71 5.24
N GLU A 89 16.24 7.32 6.44
CA GLU A 89 15.50 6.09 6.73
C GLU A 89 14.06 6.45 7.09
N PRO A 90 13.05 5.77 6.52
CA PRO A 90 11.68 5.95 6.94
C PRO A 90 11.48 5.35 8.34
N VAL A 91 10.79 6.06 9.24
CA VAL A 91 10.59 5.66 10.64
C VAL A 91 9.12 5.54 11.05
N PHE A 92 8.20 5.71 10.09
CA PHE A 92 6.75 5.74 10.32
C PHE A 92 5.97 4.90 9.30
N GLU A 93 6.53 3.76 8.87
CA GLU A 93 5.95 2.94 7.80
C GLU A 93 4.88 1.94 8.27
N LYS A 94 4.83 1.67 9.58
CA LYS A 94 3.95 0.64 10.16
C LYS A 94 2.62 1.20 10.66
N GLU A 95 2.39 2.48 10.43
CA GLU A 95 1.24 3.21 10.95
C GLU A 95 0.18 3.43 9.87
N HIS A 96 -1.06 3.66 10.28
CA HIS A 96 -2.20 3.75 9.37
C HIS A 96 -2.28 5.06 8.57
N THR A 97 -1.39 6.02 8.80
CA THR A 97 -1.38 7.32 8.13
C THR A 97 0.02 7.74 7.74
N VAL A 98 0.13 8.39 6.59
CA VAL A 98 1.38 8.96 6.07
C VAL A 98 1.37 10.49 6.12
N SER A 99 0.28 11.09 6.60
CA SER A 99 0.16 12.54 6.70
C SER A 99 0.68 13.02 8.04
N ILE A 100 1.85 13.67 8.02
CA ILE A 100 2.53 14.15 9.23
C ILE A 100 2.57 15.67 9.20
N GLY A 101 1.91 16.28 10.19
CA GLY A 101 1.81 17.72 10.33
C GLY A 101 2.78 18.30 11.36
N ALA A 102 3.25 17.49 12.31
CA ALA A 102 4.20 17.94 13.34
C ALA A 102 5.15 16.84 13.79
N ILE A 103 6.36 17.22 14.23
CA ILE A 103 7.36 16.31 14.79
C ILE A 103 8.21 17.00 15.87
N ALA A 104 8.44 16.30 16.99
CA ALA A 104 9.29 16.79 18.07
C ALA A 104 10.17 15.67 18.63
N VAL A 105 11.44 15.98 18.93
CA VAL A 105 12.38 15.05 19.58
C VAL A 105 12.70 15.53 20.99
N SER A 106 12.75 14.62 21.96
CA SER A 106 13.22 14.95 23.31
C SER A 106 14.72 15.19 23.29
N GLN A 107 15.16 16.38 23.72
CA GLN A 107 16.59 16.71 23.81
C GLN A 107 17.29 15.95 24.94
N GLN A 108 16.55 15.52 25.98
CA GLN A 108 17.10 14.71 27.08
C GLN A 108 17.19 13.23 26.72
N ASN A 109 16.31 12.75 25.83
CA ASN A 109 16.30 11.38 25.35
C ASN A 109 15.96 11.34 23.85
N PRO A 110 16.98 11.40 22.96
CA PRO A 110 16.78 11.42 21.51
C PRO A 110 16.10 10.18 20.89
N ASN A 111 15.87 9.13 21.69
CA ASN A 111 15.10 7.95 21.29
C ASN A 111 13.58 8.14 21.48
N LEU A 112 13.16 9.22 22.13
CA LEU A 112 11.75 9.58 22.31
C LEU A 112 11.37 10.69 21.32
N VAL A 113 10.45 10.37 20.42
CA VAL A 113 9.97 11.26 19.36
C VAL A 113 8.44 11.28 19.40
N TRP A 114 7.86 12.47 19.33
CA TRP A 114 6.42 12.66 19.17
C TRP A 114 6.08 13.01 17.73
N ILE A 115 4.98 12.44 17.25
CA ILE A 115 4.47 12.61 15.89
C ILE A 115 3.05 13.15 15.96
N GLY A 116 2.81 14.30 15.32
CA GLY A 116 1.48 14.83 15.07
C GLY A 116 0.99 14.42 13.70
N THR A 117 0.01 13.52 13.64
CA THR A 117 -0.62 13.09 12.39
C THR A 117 -1.70 14.07 11.94
N GLY A 118 -1.91 14.18 10.63
CA GLY A 118 -2.86 15.10 10.02
C GLY A 118 -2.19 16.42 9.66
N GLU A 119 -1.82 16.54 8.39
CA GLU A 119 -1.20 17.75 7.85
C GLU A 119 -2.26 18.80 7.51
N ALA A 120 -2.11 20.01 8.05
CA ALA A 120 -3.14 21.06 7.99
C ALA A 120 -3.23 21.77 6.63
N ASN A 121 -2.15 21.82 5.84
CA ASN A 121 -2.07 22.56 4.59
C ASN A 121 -2.34 21.67 3.37
N SER A 122 -3.46 20.96 3.42
CA SER A 122 -4.05 20.38 2.21
C SER A 122 -4.35 21.54 1.25
N ILE A 123 -3.64 21.61 0.11
CA ILE A 123 -3.96 22.56 -0.96
C ILE A 123 -5.43 22.37 -1.34
N ARG A 124 -6.26 23.37 -1.00
CA ARG A 124 -7.59 23.55 -1.58
C ARG A 124 -7.47 24.32 -2.88
#